data_AF-A0A534TWJ7-F1
#
_entry.id   AF-A0A534TWJ7-F1
#
_cell.length_a   1.000
_cell.length_b   1.000
_cell.length_c   1.000
_cell.angle_alpha   90.00
_cell.angle_beta   90.00
_cell.angle_gamma   90.00
#
_symmetry.space_group_name_H-M   'P 1'
#
loop_
_entity.id
_entity.type
_entity.pdbx_description
1 polymer ?
#
loop_
_entity_poly.entity_id
_entity_poly.type
_entity_poly.pdbx_seq_one_letter_code
_entity_poly.pdbx_strand_id
1 'polypeptide(L)'
;MSLQSHVGVPVNARPLATASPPAAAKVEWELVTVGGATPIWQRVLSVIGLVLLSPLILLIGLATKSTSPGPILYRGRRVGRGGKNFTIYKFRTLEVGAEQKIGARLLEHGDGLYTRIGRYLKRAKLDEIPQLFNVIRGEMNLTGPRPVRPIFLETFCREIPGYMRRFAVNPGMTGLAQVRGGYFTHPRDKLRYDLLYIRNRSWWLDVRLVTLTFIKVLNRWATLGLVLTLLFLSAALLPGVFHYPFQLDLGSFKLSPFEMLVAVMAAWLVVQRSPRDELCVYDTAVNRPMGVFVGFAGLAALFSPEPTAALQGVSYYVATGFSLTFLIVNARLTQREANLVANVVGLSAVSVCLIGLLQIGLDNQLGVHDAPRMSSTLGNPVLLATYLVLGLPFLLTQLLHSRSREQRDIWVGCATIALIGVFLTHTRMGLVALVVTLSVFLWKTSHRYIGICAVALMMVMGVMLAGRQMRLSVPEVAVEAARRGEIAEHVLSAPPTQLLLGVGSTRRLAMSPIPEQDARWISTSMHLTLIRQNGIVGWALMLWIFTAALIALYRGYGRIHDPHMRRIVWAIFSSLVGFLISMTDANVFFNVTIQIYVWGMIGVGIGIITHLSGRRPTFHVVWRFGEHGD
;
A
#
# COMPACT_ATOMS: atom_id res chain seq x y z
N MET A 1 -1.41 -48.13 -19.82
CA MET A 1 -0.12 -48.59 -19.26
C MET A 1 -0.09 -48.17 -17.80
N SER A 2 -0.47 -49.12 -16.95
CA SER A 2 -0.57 -49.01 -15.49
C SER A 2 0.80 -49.12 -14.84
N LEU A 3 0.95 -48.54 -13.65
CA LEU A 3 1.49 -49.24 -12.47
C LEU A 3 1.18 -48.44 -11.21
N GLN A 4 0.11 -48.87 -10.55
CA GLN A 4 -0.14 -48.69 -9.13
C GLN A 4 0.72 -49.70 -8.35
N SER A 5 1.25 -49.32 -7.20
CA SER A 5 1.73 -50.27 -6.18
C SER A 5 0.99 -50.03 -4.87
N HIS A 6 0.22 -51.04 -4.49
CA HIS A 6 -0.55 -51.21 -3.27
C HIS A 6 0.29 -51.21 -2.00
N VAL A 7 -0.27 -50.69 -0.90
CA VAL A 7 -0.31 -51.40 0.39
C VAL A 7 -1.69 -51.15 1.02
N GLY A 8 -2.52 -52.19 1.04
CA GLY A 8 -3.83 -52.19 1.70
C GLY A 8 -3.72 -52.63 3.16
N VAL A 9 -4.54 -52.04 4.03
CA VAL A 9 -4.84 -52.55 5.37
C VAL A 9 -6.32 -52.91 5.40
N PRO A 10 -6.72 -54.11 5.85
CA PRO A 10 -8.09 -54.59 5.72
C PRO A 10 -9.02 -53.94 6.76
N VAL A 11 -10.22 -53.58 6.30
CA VAL A 11 -11.34 -53.16 7.13
C VAL A 11 -12.01 -54.42 7.68
N ASN A 12 -11.75 -54.75 8.94
CA ASN A 12 -12.58 -55.67 9.73
C ASN A 12 -13.21 -54.88 10.88
N ALA A 13 -14.46 -54.45 10.69
CA ALA A 13 -15.27 -53.85 11.73
C ALA A 13 -15.85 -54.94 12.64
N ARG A 14 -15.47 -54.94 13.93
CA ARG A 14 -16.26 -55.57 15.00
C ARG A 14 -16.91 -54.45 15.84
N PRO A 15 -18.17 -54.59 16.26
CA PRO A 15 -18.83 -53.59 17.09
C PRO A 15 -18.21 -53.63 18.49
N LEU A 16 -17.59 -52.52 18.92
CA LEU A 16 -17.12 -52.35 20.29
C LEU A 16 -18.32 -52.12 21.21
N ALA A 17 -18.48 -53.02 22.18
CA ALA A 17 -19.48 -52.98 23.22
C ALA A 17 -19.49 -51.63 23.95
N THR A 18 -20.69 -51.17 24.29
CA THR A 18 -20.97 -49.98 25.11
C THR A 18 -20.44 -50.17 26.53
N ALA A 19 -19.18 -49.79 26.77
CA ALA A 19 -18.66 -49.62 28.12
C ALA A 19 -19.06 -48.24 28.64
N SER A 20 -19.77 -48.21 29.78
CA SER A 20 -20.03 -46.98 30.53
C SER A 20 -18.72 -46.25 30.85
N PRO A 21 -18.68 -44.90 30.83
CA PRO A 21 -17.45 -44.17 31.08
C PRO A 21 -16.94 -44.45 32.50
N PRO A 22 -15.63 -44.73 32.68
CA PRO A 22 -15.09 -44.96 34.01
C PRO A 22 -15.19 -43.68 34.84
N ALA A 23 -15.57 -43.83 36.11
CA ALA A 23 -15.62 -42.73 37.07
C ALA A 23 -14.27 -42.00 37.11
N ALA A 24 -14.30 -40.66 37.05
CA ALA A 24 -13.13 -39.80 36.96
C ALA A 24 -12.23 -39.94 38.19
N ALA A 25 -11.15 -40.73 38.07
CA ALA A 25 -10.07 -40.76 39.04
C ALA A 25 -9.39 -39.38 39.06
N LYS A 26 -9.42 -38.69 40.22
CA LYS A 26 -8.66 -37.46 40.46
C LYS A 26 -7.17 -37.81 40.44
N VAL A 27 -6.50 -37.52 39.34
CA VAL A 27 -5.03 -37.59 39.30
C VAL A 27 -4.49 -36.34 40.01
N GLU A 28 -3.84 -36.54 41.16
CA GLU A 28 -3.07 -35.49 41.83
C GLU A 28 -1.74 -35.32 41.12
N TRP A 29 -1.49 -34.11 40.62
CA TRP A 29 -0.24 -33.76 39.93
C TRP A 29 0.65 -32.97 40.88
N GLU A 30 1.95 -33.26 40.92
CA GLU A 30 2.92 -32.47 41.70
C GLU A 30 2.90 -31.00 41.28
N LEU A 31 2.32 -30.16 42.14
CA LEU A 31 2.23 -28.72 41.96
C LEU A 31 3.49 -28.05 42.50
N VAL A 32 4.45 -27.78 41.61
CA VAL A 32 5.58 -26.90 41.95
C VAL A 32 5.07 -25.46 41.91
N THR A 33 4.81 -24.85 43.08
CA THR A 33 4.51 -23.42 43.17
C THR A 33 5.80 -22.65 43.44
N VAL A 34 6.31 -21.96 42.41
CA VAL A 34 7.40 -21.00 42.60
C VAL A 34 6.75 -19.65 42.85
N GLY A 35 6.84 -19.18 44.10
CA GLY A 35 6.13 -18.01 44.61
C GLY A 35 6.41 -16.71 43.84
N GLY A 36 5.44 -15.80 43.95
CA GLY A 36 5.53 -14.42 43.48
C GLY A 36 4.16 -13.87 43.13
N ALA A 37 3.68 -12.89 43.89
CA ALA A 37 2.50 -12.11 43.52
C ALA A 37 2.72 -11.39 42.17
N THR A 38 1.63 -11.00 41.50
CA THR A 38 1.73 -10.13 40.32
C THR A 38 2.55 -8.89 40.68
N PRO A 39 3.63 -8.57 39.94
CA PRO A 39 4.44 -7.39 40.24
C PRO A 39 3.59 -6.12 40.21
N ILE A 40 3.78 -5.22 41.18
CA ILE A 40 3.00 -3.98 41.33
C ILE A 40 3.05 -3.15 40.03
N TRP A 41 4.22 -3.05 39.39
CA TRP A 41 4.38 -2.30 38.14
C TRP A 41 3.49 -2.81 37.00
N GLN A 42 3.21 -4.12 36.92
CA GLN A 42 2.31 -4.67 35.91
C GLN A 42 0.85 -4.30 36.17
N ARG A 43 0.46 -4.21 37.45
CA ARG A 43 -0.88 -3.72 37.85
C ARG A 43 -1.02 -2.24 37.52
N VAL A 44 -0.04 -1.42 37.88
CA VAL A 44 -0.01 0.02 37.56
C VAL A 44 -0.11 0.22 36.04
N LEU A 45 0.69 -0.48 35.24
CA LEU A 45 0.64 -0.40 33.78
C LEU A 45 -0.72 -0.85 33.20
N SER A 46 -1.37 -1.84 33.83
CA SER A 46 -2.71 -2.28 33.43
C SER A 46 -3.79 -1.25 33.76
N VAL A 47 -3.69 -0.56 34.90
CA VAL A 47 -4.57 0.55 35.27
C VAL A 47 -4.41 1.70 34.29
N ILE A 48 -3.17 2.12 34.02
CA ILE A 48 -2.86 3.15 33.01
C ILE A 48 -3.44 2.75 31.65
N GLY A 49 -3.22 1.50 31.23
CA GLY A 49 -3.76 0.98 29.98
C GLY A 49 -5.29 1.03 29.92
N LEU A 50 -6.00 0.68 30.99
CA LEU A 50 -7.46 0.77 31.05
C LEU A 50 -7.96 2.23 31.01
N VAL A 51 -7.29 3.15 31.71
CA VAL A 51 -7.67 4.56 31.72
C VAL A 51 -7.47 5.16 30.33
N LEU A 52 -6.29 4.99 29.72
CA LEU A 52 -5.98 5.51 28.40
C LEU A 52 -6.85 4.90 27.30
N LEU A 53 -7.15 3.60 27.40
CA LEU A 53 -7.99 2.90 26.43
C LEU A 53 -9.49 3.00 26.77
N SER A 54 -9.89 3.69 27.84
CA SER A 54 -11.30 3.73 28.26
C SER A 54 -12.26 4.27 27.19
N PRO A 55 -11.94 5.30 26.38
CA PRO A 55 -12.82 5.73 25.30
C PRO A 55 -12.99 4.63 24.25
N LEU A 56 -11.90 3.94 23.91
CA LEU A 56 -11.91 2.84 22.96
C LEU A 56 -12.68 1.62 23.50
N ILE A 57 -12.52 1.28 24.78
CA ILE A 57 -13.26 0.21 25.46
C ILE A 57 -14.77 0.48 25.41
N LEU A 58 -15.18 1.74 25.64
CA LEU A 58 -16.58 2.15 25.56
C LEU A 58 -17.12 1.98 24.13
N LEU A 59 -16.40 2.48 23.12
CA LEU A 59 -16.78 2.37 21.71
C LEU A 59 -16.89 0.90 21.28
N ILE A 60 -15.93 0.05 21.63
CA ILE A 60 -15.97 -1.39 21.34
C ILE A 60 -17.17 -2.04 22.04
N GLY A 61 -17.45 -1.64 23.29
CA GLY A 61 -18.60 -2.12 24.04
C GLY A 61 -19.93 -1.81 23.36
N LEU A 62 -20.13 -0.55 22.98
CA LEU A 62 -21.30 -0.09 22.23
C LEU A 62 -21.44 -0.82 20.89
N ALA A 63 -20.35 -0.92 20.14
CA ALA A 63 -20.35 -1.60 18.85
C ALA A 63 -20.62 -3.11 18.98
N THR A 64 -20.13 -3.75 20.04
CA THR A 64 -20.41 -5.18 20.32
C THR A 64 -21.88 -5.40 20.71
N LYS A 65 -22.51 -4.42 21.38
CA LYS A 65 -23.91 -4.46 21.77
C LYS A 65 -24.86 -4.18 20.60
N SER A 66 -24.53 -3.22 19.75
CA SER A 66 -25.36 -2.84 18.60
C SER A 66 -25.31 -3.85 17.46
N THR A 67 -24.20 -4.59 17.32
CA THR A 67 -24.01 -5.53 16.20
C THR A 67 -24.42 -6.98 16.48
N SER A 68 -24.68 -7.34 17.74
CA SER A 68 -25.07 -8.71 18.13
C SER A 68 -25.82 -8.74 19.46
N PRO A 69 -26.96 -9.45 19.58
CA PRO A 69 -27.72 -9.55 20.83
C PRO A 69 -26.95 -10.32 21.90
N GLY A 70 -27.02 -9.87 23.16
CA GLY A 70 -26.43 -10.52 24.36
C GLY A 70 -25.35 -9.67 25.09
N PRO A 71 -24.46 -10.29 25.90
CA PRO A 71 -23.51 -9.58 26.75
C PRO A 71 -22.30 -9.03 25.98
N ILE A 72 -21.77 -7.87 26.42
CA ILE A 72 -20.58 -7.23 25.82
C ILE A 72 -19.33 -8.08 26.05
N LEU A 73 -19.17 -8.59 27.27
CA LEU A 73 -18.01 -9.37 27.68
C LEU A 73 -18.31 -10.87 27.58
N TYR A 74 -17.37 -11.59 26.97
CA TYR A 74 -17.24 -13.02 27.10
C TYR A 74 -16.50 -13.37 28.40
N ARG A 75 -16.99 -14.39 29.11
CA ARG A 75 -16.45 -14.90 30.37
C ARG A 75 -16.12 -16.37 30.20
N GLY A 76 -14.83 -16.70 30.13
CA GLY A 76 -14.37 -18.07 29.90
C GLY A 76 -13.62 -18.66 31.10
N ARG A 77 -13.84 -19.94 31.43
CA ARG A 77 -13.03 -20.62 32.44
C ARG A 77 -11.64 -20.96 31.90
N ARG A 78 -10.61 -20.65 32.68
CA ARG A 78 -9.20 -20.94 32.37
C ARG A 78 -8.46 -21.46 33.59
N VAL A 79 -7.44 -22.26 33.35
CA VAL A 79 -6.53 -22.77 34.37
C VAL A 79 -5.41 -21.75 34.58
N GLY A 80 -5.22 -21.32 35.83
CA GLY A 80 -4.22 -20.34 36.27
C GLY A 80 -3.19 -20.95 37.21
N ARG A 81 -2.56 -20.10 38.04
CA ARG A 81 -1.50 -20.51 38.94
C ARG A 81 -1.97 -21.59 39.92
N GLY A 82 -1.12 -22.58 40.16
CA GLY A 82 -1.42 -23.72 41.04
C GLY A 82 -2.56 -24.60 40.52
N GLY A 83 -2.84 -24.57 39.21
CA GLY A 83 -3.95 -25.32 38.61
C GLY A 83 -5.35 -24.78 38.95
N LYS A 84 -5.45 -23.63 39.63
CA LYS A 84 -6.74 -23.04 40.04
C LYS A 84 -7.46 -22.42 38.85
N ASN A 85 -8.77 -22.64 38.74
CA ASN A 85 -9.57 -22.04 37.70
C ASN A 85 -9.87 -20.56 37.99
N PHE A 86 -9.84 -19.72 36.96
CA PHE A 86 -10.27 -18.32 37.01
C PHE A 86 -11.09 -17.95 35.76
N THR A 87 -11.76 -16.80 35.80
CA THR A 87 -12.59 -16.32 34.69
C THR A 87 -11.83 -15.30 33.86
N ILE A 88 -11.53 -15.62 32.61
CA ILE A 88 -10.91 -14.66 31.67
C ILE A 88 -11.98 -13.74 31.06
N TYR A 89 -11.70 -12.44 31.04
CA TYR A 89 -12.57 -11.45 30.39
C TYR A 89 -12.06 -11.10 29.00
N LYS A 90 -12.97 -11.10 28.01
CA LYS A 90 -12.69 -10.62 26.65
C LYS A 90 -13.91 -9.88 26.11
N PHE A 91 -13.74 -9.06 25.09
CA PHE A 91 -14.91 -8.68 24.30
C PHE A 91 -15.46 -9.89 23.57
N ARG A 92 -16.78 -9.95 23.47
CA ARG A 92 -17.44 -11.05 22.80
C ARG A 92 -17.22 -10.96 21.29
N THR A 93 -16.44 -11.90 20.76
CA THR A 93 -16.19 -12.01 19.32
C THR A 93 -17.03 -13.09 18.63
N LEU A 94 -17.65 -13.99 19.41
CA LEU A 94 -18.42 -15.13 18.91
C LEU A 94 -19.88 -15.00 19.31
N GLU A 95 -20.77 -15.65 18.55
CA GLU A 95 -22.19 -15.75 18.90
C GLU A 95 -22.40 -16.41 20.26
N VAL A 96 -23.52 -16.10 20.91
CA VAL A 96 -23.89 -16.72 22.19
C VAL A 96 -24.07 -18.23 21.97
N GLY A 97 -23.47 -19.04 22.84
CA GLY A 97 -23.48 -20.51 22.71
C GLY A 97 -22.44 -21.09 21.74
N ALA A 98 -21.61 -20.27 21.09
CA ALA A 98 -20.59 -20.77 20.16
C ALA A 98 -19.61 -21.77 20.81
N GLU A 99 -19.24 -21.60 22.08
CA GLU A 99 -18.33 -22.54 22.75
C GLU A 99 -18.86 -23.97 22.84
N GLN A 100 -20.18 -24.14 23.02
CA GLN A 100 -20.82 -25.46 23.03
C GLN A 100 -20.78 -26.10 21.64
N LYS A 101 -20.98 -25.30 20.59
CA LYS A 101 -20.88 -25.74 19.18
C LYS A 101 -19.44 -26.09 18.76
N ILE A 102 -18.44 -25.44 19.35
CA ILE A 102 -17.00 -25.64 19.01
C ILE A 102 -16.39 -26.84 19.75
N GLY A 103 -16.80 -27.08 21.00
CA GLY A 103 -16.26 -28.16 21.82
C GLY A 103 -14.73 -28.07 22.01
N ALA A 104 -14.05 -29.20 21.79
CA ALA A 104 -12.60 -29.35 21.88
C ALA A 104 -11.86 -29.06 20.55
N ARG A 105 -12.50 -28.39 19.58
CA ARG A 105 -11.88 -28.01 18.31
C ARG A 105 -11.25 -26.61 18.37
N LEU A 106 -10.23 -26.37 17.54
CA LEU A 106 -9.79 -25.01 17.22
C LEU A 106 -10.70 -24.40 16.16
N LEU A 107 -11.04 -23.13 16.32
CA LEU A 107 -11.90 -22.41 15.37
C LEU A 107 -11.12 -22.10 14.09
N GLU A 108 -11.69 -22.44 12.93
CA GLU A 108 -11.14 -22.11 11.62
C GLU A 108 -11.58 -20.71 11.17
N HIS A 109 -10.86 -20.12 10.21
CA HIS A 109 -11.14 -18.74 9.74
C HIS A 109 -12.48 -18.62 8.99
N GLY A 110 -13.02 -19.74 8.48
CA GLY A 110 -14.30 -19.81 7.77
C GLY A 110 -15.52 -20.08 8.65
N ASP A 111 -15.33 -20.36 9.94
CA ASP A 111 -16.44 -20.73 10.82
C ASP A 111 -17.39 -19.53 11.01
N GLY A 112 -18.67 -19.70 10.65
CA GLY A 112 -19.72 -18.67 10.70
C GLY A 112 -20.12 -18.22 12.11
N LEU A 113 -19.33 -18.55 13.13
CA LEU A 113 -19.63 -18.34 14.55
C LEU A 113 -19.16 -16.97 15.07
N TYR A 114 -18.50 -16.16 14.23
CA TYR A 114 -18.06 -14.81 14.59
C TYR A 114 -19.18 -13.79 14.49
N THR A 115 -19.28 -12.89 15.47
CA THR A 115 -20.15 -11.71 15.35
C THR A 115 -19.62 -10.75 14.28
N ARG A 116 -20.49 -9.86 13.76
CA ARG A 116 -20.15 -8.90 12.69
C ARG A 116 -18.87 -8.11 12.98
N ILE A 117 -18.73 -7.58 14.20
CA ILE A 117 -17.52 -6.88 14.64
C ILE A 117 -16.48 -7.81 15.28
N GLY A 118 -16.90 -8.98 15.76
CA GLY A 118 -16.04 -9.91 16.51
C GLY A 118 -14.83 -10.41 15.72
N ARG A 119 -14.99 -10.57 14.40
CA ARG A 119 -13.88 -10.91 13.51
C ARG A 119 -12.78 -9.83 13.55
N TYR A 120 -13.18 -8.57 13.42
CA TYR A 120 -12.28 -7.43 13.45
C TYR A 120 -11.57 -7.29 14.81
N LEU A 121 -12.33 -7.36 15.91
CA LEU A 121 -11.78 -7.28 17.26
C LEU A 121 -10.70 -8.34 17.51
N LYS A 122 -10.91 -9.57 17.02
CA LYS A 122 -9.96 -10.67 17.18
C LYS A 122 -8.72 -10.55 16.30
N ARG A 123 -8.86 -10.01 15.07
CA ARG A 123 -7.73 -9.72 14.18
C ARG A 123 -6.85 -8.62 14.76
N ALA A 124 -7.48 -7.56 15.26
CA ALA A 124 -6.84 -6.40 15.86
C ALA A 124 -6.33 -6.64 17.28
N LYS A 125 -6.63 -7.81 17.88
CA LYS A 125 -6.34 -8.14 19.29
C LYS A 125 -6.97 -7.22 20.33
N LEU A 126 -7.94 -6.42 19.90
CA LEU A 126 -8.74 -5.56 20.76
C LEU A 126 -9.64 -6.37 21.69
N ASP A 127 -10.03 -7.59 21.29
CA ASP A 127 -10.85 -8.47 22.11
C ASP A 127 -10.19 -8.85 23.44
N GLU A 128 -8.86 -8.79 23.50
CA GLU A 128 -8.07 -9.18 24.67
C GLU A 128 -7.89 -8.04 25.70
N ILE A 129 -8.30 -6.79 25.40
CA ILE A 129 -8.16 -5.63 26.30
C ILE A 129 -8.80 -5.85 27.69
N PRO A 130 -10.02 -6.44 27.82
CA PRO A 130 -10.62 -6.68 29.13
C PRO A 130 -9.82 -7.62 30.05
N GLN A 131 -8.81 -8.34 29.52
CA GLN A 131 -7.91 -9.15 30.35
C GLN A 131 -7.05 -8.29 31.29
N LEU A 132 -6.89 -6.98 31.03
CA LEU A 132 -6.23 -6.07 31.96
C LEU A 132 -6.92 -6.04 33.34
N PHE A 133 -8.23 -6.26 33.41
CA PHE A 133 -8.94 -6.44 34.68
C PHE A 133 -8.48 -7.70 35.44
N ASN A 134 -8.17 -8.78 34.73
CA ASN A 134 -7.61 -9.99 35.34
C ASN A 134 -6.20 -9.75 35.90
N VAL A 135 -5.41 -8.87 35.26
CA VAL A 135 -4.08 -8.48 35.75
C VAL A 135 -4.19 -7.67 37.04
N ILE A 136 -5.12 -6.72 37.09
CA ILE A 136 -5.37 -5.90 38.30
C ILE A 136 -5.83 -6.78 39.46
N ARG A 137 -6.70 -7.77 39.20
CA ARG A 137 -7.17 -8.75 40.21
C ARG A 137 -6.11 -9.77 40.64
N GLY A 138 -4.95 -9.79 40.00
CA GLY A 138 -3.87 -10.72 40.31
C GLY A 138 -4.09 -12.17 39.85
N GLU A 139 -5.10 -12.41 39.01
CA GLU A 139 -5.39 -13.71 38.38
C GLU A 139 -4.47 -13.94 37.17
N MET A 140 -4.02 -12.86 36.53
CA MET A 140 -3.09 -12.85 35.40
C MET A 140 -1.94 -11.87 35.64
N ASN A 141 -0.93 -11.98 34.80
CA ASN A 141 0.15 -11.02 34.61
C ASN A 141 0.10 -10.49 33.16
N LEU A 142 0.79 -9.38 32.87
CA LEU A 142 1.04 -8.97 31.49
C LEU A 142 1.92 -10.00 30.78
N THR A 143 2.92 -10.53 31.47
CA THR A 143 3.87 -11.53 30.97
C THR A 143 3.74 -12.88 31.68
N GLY A 144 3.78 -13.96 30.92
CA GLY A 144 3.72 -15.32 31.44
C GLY A 144 3.14 -16.35 30.45
N PRO A 145 3.06 -17.63 30.87
CA PRO A 145 2.47 -18.70 30.09
C PRO A 145 1.01 -18.39 29.70
N ARG A 146 0.61 -18.69 28.45
CA ARG A 146 -0.78 -18.42 28.02
C ARG A 146 -1.78 -19.35 28.75
N PRO A 147 -2.91 -18.84 29.26
CA PRO A 147 -3.88 -19.65 30.01
C PRO A 147 -4.58 -20.72 29.16
N VAL A 148 -4.84 -21.89 29.76
CA VAL A 148 -5.40 -23.09 29.10
C VAL A 148 -6.88 -23.26 29.43
N ARG A 149 -7.67 -23.84 28.52
CA ARG A 149 -9.06 -24.26 28.84
C ARG A 149 -9.02 -25.55 29.66
N PRO A 150 -9.84 -25.69 30.71
CA PRO A 150 -9.89 -26.92 31.50
C PRO A 150 -10.11 -28.19 30.66
N ILE A 151 -10.94 -28.12 29.60
CA ILE A 151 -11.21 -29.25 28.71
C ILE A 151 -9.98 -29.83 28.01
N PHE A 152 -8.90 -29.04 27.84
CA PHE A 152 -7.65 -29.50 27.24
C PHE A 152 -6.61 -29.94 28.27
N LEU A 153 -6.83 -29.63 29.56
CA LEU A 153 -5.83 -29.87 30.59
C LEU A 153 -5.52 -31.36 30.73
N GLU A 154 -6.57 -32.19 30.80
CA GLU A 154 -6.42 -33.63 30.99
C GLU A 154 -5.66 -34.28 29.83
N THR A 155 -6.04 -33.98 28.59
CA THR A 155 -5.35 -34.45 27.39
C THR A 155 -3.88 -34.03 27.40
N PHE A 156 -3.58 -32.76 27.68
CA PHE A 156 -2.19 -32.29 27.69
C PHE A 156 -1.35 -32.88 28.83
N CYS A 157 -1.93 -33.10 30.01
CA CYS A 157 -1.23 -33.76 31.11
C CYS A 157 -0.91 -35.24 30.80
N ARG A 158 -1.80 -35.92 30.07
CA ARG A 158 -1.56 -37.30 29.61
C ARG A 158 -0.50 -37.38 28.50
N GLU A 159 -0.55 -36.47 27.53
CA GLU A 159 0.34 -36.51 26.36
C GLU A 159 1.72 -35.88 26.60
N ILE A 160 1.83 -34.92 27.51
CA ILE A 160 3.02 -34.09 27.68
C ILE A 160 3.54 -34.20 29.13
N PRO A 161 4.63 -34.96 29.35
CA PRO A 161 5.23 -35.08 30.68
C PRO A 161 5.58 -33.71 31.28
N GLY A 162 5.22 -33.51 32.55
CA GLY A 162 5.52 -32.29 33.29
C GLY A 162 4.72 -31.05 32.86
N TYR A 163 3.63 -31.20 32.11
CA TYR A 163 2.81 -30.08 31.64
C TYR A 163 2.36 -29.14 32.76
N MET A 164 2.09 -29.68 33.95
CA MET A 164 1.63 -28.93 35.12
C MET A 164 2.63 -27.87 35.62
N ARG A 165 3.92 -28.03 35.32
CA ARG A 165 4.98 -27.10 35.75
C ARG A 165 4.78 -25.68 35.22
N ARG A 166 4.06 -25.50 34.10
CA ARG A 166 3.75 -24.16 33.57
C ARG A 166 2.81 -23.34 34.47
N PHE A 167 2.06 -23.99 35.36
CA PHE A 167 1.16 -23.33 36.31
C PHE A 167 1.88 -22.90 37.60
N ALA A 168 3.21 -22.99 37.66
CA ALA A 168 4.00 -22.48 38.77
C ALA A 168 3.85 -20.96 38.97
N VAL A 169 3.61 -20.23 37.89
CA VAL A 169 3.44 -18.76 37.88
C VAL A 169 2.06 -18.37 37.37
N ASN A 170 1.68 -17.10 37.61
CA ASN A 170 0.46 -16.54 37.02
C ASN A 170 0.54 -16.56 35.49
N PRO A 171 -0.57 -16.87 34.80
CA PRO A 171 -0.62 -16.83 33.34
C PRO A 171 -0.49 -15.40 32.81
N GLY A 172 0.04 -15.26 31.60
CA GLY A 172 0.31 -13.98 30.94
C GLY A 172 -0.62 -13.66 29.77
N MET A 173 -0.87 -12.36 29.55
CA MET A 173 -1.46 -11.86 28.28
C MET A 173 -0.50 -12.12 27.11
N THR A 174 0.79 -11.82 27.31
CA THR A 174 1.90 -12.17 26.41
C THR A 174 2.92 -13.06 27.11
N GLY A 175 3.85 -13.63 26.36
CA GLY A 175 4.87 -14.53 26.90
C GLY A 175 5.88 -14.94 25.84
N LEU A 176 6.93 -15.62 26.28
CA LEU A 176 8.03 -16.04 25.40
C LEU A 176 7.53 -16.94 24.26
N ALA A 177 6.61 -17.86 24.57
CA ALA A 177 5.96 -18.72 23.58
C ALA A 177 5.12 -17.93 22.56
N GLN A 178 4.51 -16.80 22.95
CA GLN A 178 3.67 -15.98 22.08
C GLN A 178 4.48 -15.05 21.17
N VAL A 179 5.66 -14.61 21.64
CA VAL A 179 6.56 -13.73 20.88
C VAL A 179 7.40 -14.54 19.89
N ARG A 180 7.99 -15.65 20.34
CA ARG A 180 8.88 -16.50 19.52
C ARG A 180 8.17 -17.69 18.85
N GLY A 181 7.13 -18.22 19.47
CA GLY A 181 6.29 -19.24 18.86
C GLY A 181 5.25 -18.61 17.93
N GLY A 182 5.01 -19.27 16.79
CA GLY A 182 3.89 -18.95 15.92
C GLY A 182 2.55 -19.38 16.55
N TYR A 183 1.45 -19.00 15.91
CA TYR A 183 0.10 -19.40 16.35
C TYR A 183 -0.05 -20.94 16.42
N PHE A 184 0.53 -21.63 15.44
CA PHE A 184 0.46 -23.08 15.25
C PHE A 184 1.56 -23.89 15.96
N THR A 185 2.34 -23.28 16.85
CA THR A 185 3.37 -24.03 17.59
C THR A 185 2.73 -25.13 18.45
N HIS A 186 3.28 -26.34 18.37
CA HIS A 186 2.79 -27.52 19.07
C HIS A 186 2.77 -27.28 20.60
N PRO A 187 1.77 -27.79 21.36
CA PRO A 187 1.68 -27.57 22.80
C PRO A 187 2.94 -27.96 23.58
N ARG A 188 3.67 -28.99 23.12
CA ARG A 188 4.97 -29.42 23.70
C ARG A 188 6.06 -28.36 23.57
N ASP A 189 6.17 -27.69 22.42
CA ASP A 189 7.17 -26.63 22.22
C ASP A 189 6.77 -25.33 22.92
N LYS A 190 5.46 -25.04 23.00
CA LYS A 190 4.95 -23.96 23.86
C LYS A 190 5.35 -24.18 25.31
N LEU A 191 5.23 -25.41 25.82
CA LEU A 191 5.67 -25.76 27.17
C LEU A 191 7.17 -25.49 27.36
N ARG A 192 8.04 -25.83 26.38
CA ARG A 192 9.48 -25.54 26.46
C ARG A 192 9.76 -24.04 26.63
N TYR A 193 9.11 -23.19 25.84
CA TYR A 193 9.24 -21.73 25.96
C TYR A 193 8.69 -21.22 27.30
N ASP A 194 7.58 -21.77 27.78
CA ASP A 194 7.00 -21.40 29.08
C ASP A 194 7.95 -21.75 30.23
N LEU A 195 8.56 -22.93 30.20
CA LEU A 195 9.54 -23.36 31.22
C LEU A 195 10.83 -22.53 31.16
N LEU A 196 11.31 -22.16 29.96
CA LEU A 196 12.45 -21.25 29.79
C LEU A 196 12.14 -19.87 30.38
N TYR A 197 10.92 -19.36 30.17
CA TYR A 197 10.48 -18.10 30.78
C TYR A 197 10.44 -18.21 32.31
N ILE A 198 9.87 -19.29 32.86
CA ILE A 198 9.77 -19.50 34.31
C ILE A 198 11.16 -19.59 34.94
N ARG A 199 12.10 -20.31 34.31
CA ARG A 199 13.47 -20.46 34.80
C ARG A 199 14.27 -19.15 34.79
N ASN A 200 14.12 -18.34 33.75
CA ASN A 200 14.90 -17.12 33.54
C ASN A 200 14.12 -15.83 33.85
N ARG A 201 13.12 -15.94 34.72
CA ARG A 201 12.21 -14.83 35.02
C ARG A 201 12.99 -13.67 35.64
N SER A 202 12.96 -12.53 34.98
CA SER A 202 13.58 -11.28 35.45
C SER A 202 12.71 -10.10 35.05
N TRP A 203 12.86 -8.99 35.77
CA TRP A 203 12.17 -7.73 35.44
C TRP A 203 12.46 -7.28 34.00
N TRP A 204 13.72 -7.37 33.56
CA TRP A 204 14.14 -7.02 32.20
C TRP A 204 13.50 -7.89 31.13
N LEU A 205 13.39 -9.21 31.36
CA LEU A 205 12.72 -10.11 30.43
C LEU A 205 11.24 -9.77 30.28
N ASP A 206 10.57 -9.42 31.39
CA ASP A 206 9.17 -9.02 31.37
C ASP A 206 8.96 -7.73 30.55
N VAL A 207 9.76 -6.69 30.81
CA VAL A 207 9.71 -5.42 30.05
C VAL A 207 9.95 -5.68 28.56
N ARG A 208 10.97 -6.47 28.21
CA ARG A 208 11.28 -6.83 26.82
C ARG A 208 10.10 -7.51 26.11
N LEU A 209 9.43 -8.45 26.78
CA LEU A 209 8.29 -9.17 26.20
C LEU A 209 7.07 -8.25 25.99
N VAL A 210 6.80 -7.33 26.93
CA VAL A 210 5.75 -6.31 26.78
C VAL A 210 6.05 -5.41 25.59
N THR A 211 7.26 -4.84 25.51
CA THR A 211 7.67 -3.94 24.43
C THR A 211 7.63 -4.60 23.06
N LEU A 212 8.15 -5.83 22.93
CA LEU A 212 8.08 -6.57 21.67
C LEU A 212 6.64 -6.86 21.24
N THR A 213 5.77 -7.16 22.20
CA THR A 213 4.34 -7.37 21.92
C THR A 213 3.68 -6.06 21.49
N PHE A 214 3.99 -4.94 22.17
CA PHE A 214 3.50 -3.62 21.81
C PHE A 214 3.93 -3.22 20.40
N ILE A 215 5.21 -3.36 20.05
CA ILE A 215 5.72 -3.10 18.69
C ILE A 215 5.05 -4.01 17.65
N LYS A 216 4.89 -5.31 17.95
CA LYS A 216 4.26 -6.27 17.04
C LYS A 216 2.78 -5.97 16.82
N VAL A 217 2.08 -5.51 17.85
CA VAL A 217 0.71 -5.01 17.75
C VAL A 217 0.72 -3.71 16.94
N LEU A 218 1.53 -2.71 17.31
CA LEU A 218 1.64 -1.41 16.65
C LEU A 218 1.99 -1.52 15.16
N ASN A 219 2.95 -2.35 14.74
CA ASN A 219 3.26 -2.63 13.33
C ASN A 219 2.12 -3.32 12.57
N ARG A 220 1.18 -3.94 13.29
CA ARG A 220 -0.05 -4.48 12.68
C ARG A 220 -1.09 -3.38 12.44
N TRP A 221 -1.03 -2.29 13.20
CA TRP A 221 -1.84 -1.08 13.04
C TRP A 221 -1.23 -0.09 12.05
N ALA A 222 0.09 0.09 12.12
CA ALA A 222 0.89 0.95 11.27
C ALA A 222 1.54 0.10 10.18
N THR A 223 0.92 0.06 9.00
CA THR A 223 1.65 -0.36 7.80
C THR A 223 2.79 0.63 7.55
N LEU A 224 3.87 0.21 6.89
CA LEU A 224 4.92 1.12 6.39
C LEU A 224 4.31 2.29 5.60
N GLY A 225 3.16 2.03 4.95
CA GLY A 225 2.28 3.04 4.36
C GLY A 225 1.82 4.10 5.34
N LEU A 226 1.23 3.77 6.50
CA LEU A 226 0.78 4.75 7.51
C LEU A 226 1.93 5.61 8.05
N VAL A 227 3.11 5.03 8.27
CA VAL A 227 4.28 5.78 8.74
C VAL A 227 4.76 6.76 7.66
N LEU A 228 4.79 6.32 6.40
CA LEU A 228 5.08 7.21 5.27
C LEU A 228 3.98 8.26 5.08
N THR A 229 2.69 7.89 5.20
CA THR A 229 1.55 8.80 5.14
C THR A 229 1.62 9.86 6.23
N LEU A 230 1.95 9.48 7.47
CA LEU A 230 2.11 10.43 8.58
C LEU A 230 3.34 11.32 8.41
N LEU A 231 4.42 10.80 7.80
CA LEU A 231 5.64 11.55 7.50
C LEU A 231 5.45 12.53 6.31
N PHE A 232 4.63 12.15 5.33
CA PHE A 232 4.20 13.04 4.23
C PHE A 232 3.12 14.04 4.69
N LEU A 233 2.20 13.62 5.57
CA LEU A 233 1.19 14.48 6.20
C LEU A 233 1.86 15.50 7.13
N SER A 234 2.91 15.12 7.89
CA SER A 234 3.67 16.07 8.72
C SER A 234 4.50 17.05 7.87
N ALA A 235 4.99 16.64 6.70
CA ALA A 235 5.63 17.52 5.74
C ALA A 235 4.63 18.50 5.08
N ALA A 236 3.39 18.05 4.81
CA ALA A 236 2.33 18.88 4.21
C ALA A 236 1.65 19.85 5.20
N LEU A 237 1.64 19.53 6.50
CA LEU A 237 1.03 20.35 7.57
C LEU A 237 1.90 21.53 8.04
N LEU A 238 3.10 21.72 7.48
CA LEU A 238 4.00 22.84 7.80
C LEU A 238 4.33 23.67 6.55
N PRO A 239 3.33 24.35 5.93
CA PRO A 239 3.58 25.17 4.75
C PRO A 239 4.54 26.34 5.02
N GLY A 240 4.67 26.79 6.27
CA GLY A 240 5.51 27.94 6.64
C GLY A 240 6.99 27.65 6.91
N VAL A 241 7.38 26.41 7.25
CA VAL A 241 8.77 26.09 7.66
C VAL A 241 9.60 25.60 6.48
N PHE A 242 8.97 24.98 5.47
CA PHE A 242 9.67 24.30 4.38
C PHE A 242 9.69 25.04 3.05
N HIS A 243 8.80 26.02 2.83
CA HIS A 243 8.67 26.64 1.52
C HIS A 243 9.50 27.91 1.28
N TYR A 244 10.15 28.51 2.28
CA TYR A 244 10.77 29.84 2.07
C TYR A 244 12.20 30.13 2.58
N PRO A 245 12.87 29.32 3.44
CA PRO A 245 14.30 29.58 3.71
C PRO A 245 15.31 28.53 3.23
N PHE A 246 14.90 27.35 2.77
CA PHE A 246 15.85 26.25 2.46
C PHE A 246 15.76 25.69 1.03
N GLN A 247 15.51 26.53 0.03
CA GLN A 247 15.77 26.11 -1.36
C GLN A 247 17.27 26.28 -1.62
N LEU A 248 17.96 25.17 -1.88
CA LEU A 248 19.33 25.22 -2.37
C LEU A 248 19.26 25.48 -3.87
N ASP A 249 19.73 26.66 -4.29
CA ASP A 249 19.90 26.99 -5.70
C ASP A 249 21.10 26.19 -6.24
N LEU A 250 20.80 25.07 -6.89
CA LEU A 250 21.76 24.30 -7.69
C LEU A 250 21.61 24.75 -9.15
N GLY A 251 22.24 25.87 -9.49
CA GLY A 251 22.14 26.47 -10.82
C GLY A 251 20.73 27.02 -11.09
N SER A 252 20.01 26.44 -12.04
CA SER A 252 18.61 26.82 -12.36
C SER A 252 17.56 26.03 -11.57
N PHE A 253 17.99 25.12 -10.69
CA PHE A 253 17.12 24.25 -9.93
C PHE A 253 16.99 24.70 -8.47
N LYS A 254 15.75 24.96 -8.06
CA LYS A 254 15.37 25.22 -6.68
C LYS A 254 14.90 23.92 -6.05
N LEU A 255 15.82 23.15 -5.47
CA LEU A 255 15.49 21.89 -4.82
C LEU A 255 15.29 22.10 -3.32
N SER A 256 14.20 21.56 -2.80
CA SER A 256 13.96 21.50 -1.36
C SER A 256 14.86 20.43 -0.70
N PRO A 257 15.15 20.53 0.61
CA PRO A 257 15.97 19.54 1.31
C PRO A 257 15.33 18.15 1.31
N PHE A 258 14.00 18.10 1.18
CA PHE A 258 13.25 16.85 1.05
C PHE A 258 13.42 16.20 -0.32
N GLU A 259 13.31 16.97 -1.40
CA GLU A 259 13.58 16.46 -2.76
C GLU A 259 15.02 15.98 -2.88
N MET A 260 15.97 16.68 -2.27
CA MET A 260 17.37 16.26 -2.19
C MET A 260 17.53 14.97 -1.39
N LEU A 261 16.86 14.82 -0.24
CA LEU A 261 16.89 13.58 0.55
C LEU A 261 16.31 12.41 -0.23
N VAL A 262 15.18 12.61 -0.93
CA VAL A 262 14.56 11.59 -1.77
C VAL A 262 15.49 11.21 -2.92
N ALA A 263 16.11 12.19 -3.59
CA ALA A 263 17.08 11.95 -4.66
C ALA A 263 18.33 11.19 -4.16
N VAL A 264 18.89 11.60 -3.03
CA VAL A 264 20.05 10.95 -2.39
C VAL A 264 19.70 9.53 -1.95
N MET A 265 18.52 9.32 -1.36
CA MET A 265 18.09 8.00 -0.92
C MET A 265 17.78 7.08 -2.11
N ALA A 266 17.21 7.61 -3.20
CA ALA A 266 17.04 6.89 -4.46
C ALA A 266 18.40 6.52 -5.08
N ALA A 267 19.33 7.47 -5.16
CA ALA A 267 20.69 7.24 -5.65
C ALA A 267 21.46 6.22 -4.79
N TRP A 268 21.34 6.30 -3.47
CA TRP A 268 21.97 5.35 -2.55
C TRP A 268 21.39 3.95 -2.69
N LEU A 269 20.06 3.81 -2.79
CA LEU A 269 19.41 2.52 -3.05
C LEU A 269 19.84 1.94 -4.39
N VAL A 270 20.09 2.77 -5.38
CA VAL A 270 20.63 2.38 -6.69
C VAL A 270 22.05 1.84 -6.58
N VAL A 271 22.93 2.56 -5.88
CA VAL A 271 24.32 2.12 -5.64
C VAL A 271 24.35 0.80 -4.87
N GLN A 272 23.49 0.62 -3.87
CA GLN A 272 23.43 -0.62 -3.09
C GLN A 272 22.84 -1.81 -3.86
N ARG A 273 22.04 -1.56 -4.90
CA ARG A 273 21.33 -2.61 -5.66
C ARG A 273 21.94 -2.92 -7.01
N SER A 274 22.89 -2.13 -7.48
CA SER A 274 23.71 -2.49 -8.63
C SER A 274 24.59 -3.69 -8.25
N PRO A 275 24.64 -4.76 -9.08
CA PRO A 275 25.61 -5.83 -8.87
C PRO A 275 27.01 -5.20 -8.78
N ARG A 276 27.80 -5.59 -7.77
CA ARG A 276 29.08 -4.94 -7.44
C ARG A 276 30.13 -5.05 -8.54
N ASP A 277 29.92 -5.93 -9.51
CA ASP A 277 30.96 -6.35 -10.44
C ASP A 277 30.62 -6.04 -11.92
N GLU A 278 29.35 -5.77 -12.30
CA GLU A 278 28.95 -5.52 -13.70
C GLU A 278 27.77 -4.53 -13.85
N LEU A 279 27.91 -3.55 -14.75
CA LEU A 279 26.82 -2.70 -15.24
C LEU A 279 26.29 -3.30 -16.56
N CYS A 280 25.14 -3.97 -16.47
CA CYS A 280 24.43 -4.50 -17.64
C CYS A 280 23.43 -3.46 -18.17
N VAL A 281 23.32 -3.38 -19.50
CA VAL A 281 22.23 -2.68 -20.19
C VAL A 281 21.37 -3.72 -20.88
N TYR A 282 20.19 -3.99 -20.32
CA TYR A 282 19.22 -4.90 -20.92
C TYR A 282 18.68 -4.33 -22.24
N ASP A 283 18.51 -5.17 -23.27
CA ASP A 283 17.81 -4.76 -24.49
C ASP A 283 16.31 -4.71 -24.19
N THR A 284 15.78 -3.51 -23.95
CA THR A 284 14.38 -3.28 -23.65
C THR A 284 13.74 -2.35 -24.67
N ALA A 285 12.42 -2.49 -24.83
CA ALA A 285 11.65 -1.73 -25.81
C ALA A 285 11.73 -0.21 -25.64
N VAL A 286 12.07 0.29 -24.44
CA VAL A 286 12.15 1.72 -24.13
C VAL A 286 13.55 2.31 -24.31
N ASN A 287 14.61 1.50 -24.25
CA ASN A 287 15.98 1.99 -24.25
C ASN A 287 16.37 2.67 -25.57
N ARG A 288 16.05 2.06 -26.72
CA ARG A 288 16.32 2.68 -28.05
C ARG A 288 15.56 3.99 -28.24
N PRO A 289 14.22 4.05 -28.07
CA PRO A 289 13.47 5.30 -28.16
C PRO A 289 13.97 6.40 -27.22
N MET A 290 14.30 6.06 -25.97
CA MET A 290 14.85 7.02 -25.00
C MET A 290 16.21 7.56 -25.46
N GLY A 291 17.12 6.70 -25.92
CA GLY A 291 18.43 7.12 -26.41
C GLY A 291 18.32 8.05 -27.63
N VAL A 292 17.43 7.72 -28.57
CA VAL A 292 17.17 8.58 -29.74
C VAL A 292 16.57 9.93 -29.31
N PHE A 293 15.61 9.95 -28.38
CA PHE A 293 15.06 11.20 -27.86
C PHE A 293 16.12 12.07 -27.17
N VAL A 294 16.96 11.49 -26.30
CA VAL A 294 18.02 12.24 -25.61
C VAL A 294 19.05 12.78 -26.60
N GLY A 295 19.49 11.95 -27.56
CA GLY A 295 20.43 12.38 -28.59
C GLY A 295 19.86 13.47 -29.48
N PHE A 296 18.62 13.30 -29.94
CA PHE A 296 17.91 14.31 -30.73
C PHE A 296 17.72 15.61 -29.94
N ALA A 297 17.20 15.54 -28.72
CA ALA A 297 16.93 16.73 -27.91
C ALA A 297 18.23 17.45 -27.52
N GLY A 298 19.31 16.71 -27.26
CA GLY A 298 20.64 17.27 -27.03
C GLY A 298 21.20 17.99 -28.26
N LEU A 299 21.09 17.38 -29.44
CA LEU A 299 21.48 18.03 -30.71
C LEU A 299 20.60 19.24 -31.02
N ALA A 300 19.29 19.12 -30.90
CA ALA A 300 18.33 20.21 -31.11
C ALA A 300 18.61 21.39 -30.15
N ALA A 301 19.01 21.11 -28.91
CA ALA A 301 19.40 22.12 -27.95
C ALA A 301 20.60 22.95 -28.43
N LEU A 302 21.58 22.35 -29.12
CA LEU A 302 22.74 23.08 -29.67
C LEU A 302 22.34 24.09 -30.77
N PHE A 303 21.24 23.84 -31.47
CA PHE A 303 20.69 24.74 -32.50
C PHE A 303 19.63 25.71 -31.96
N SER A 304 19.34 25.67 -30.67
CA SER A 304 18.37 26.57 -30.05
C SER A 304 18.97 27.96 -29.79
N PRO A 305 18.15 29.02 -29.74
CA PRO A 305 18.59 30.37 -29.39
C PRO A 305 19.29 30.46 -28.01
N GLU A 306 18.90 29.58 -27.07
CA GLU A 306 19.48 29.49 -25.73
C GLU A 306 19.96 28.05 -25.43
N PRO A 307 21.12 27.65 -25.97
CA PRO A 307 21.57 26.25 -25.93
C PRO A 307 21.80 25.73 -24.51
N THR A 308 22.26 26.59 -23.61
CA THR A 308 22.48 26.23 -22.19
C THR A 308 21.16 25.91 -21.48
N ALA A 309 20.13 26.72 -21.68
CA ALA A 309 18.83 26.52 -21.05
C ALA A 309 18.08 25.31 -21.66
N ALA A 310 18.20 25.11 -22.98
CA ALA A 310 17.69 23.92 -23.66
C ALA A 310 18.36 22.64 -23.17
N LEU A 311 19.70 22.62 -23.07
CA LEU A 311 20.44 21.47 -22.54
C LEU A 311 20.07 21.16 -21.09
N GLN A 312 19.88 22.18 -20.24
CA GLN A 312 19.39 21.99 -18.86
C GLN A 312 18.02 21.30 -18.83
N GLY A 313 17.11 21.67 -19.74
CA GLY A 313 15.80 21.02 -19.89
C GLY A 313 15.92 19.55 -20.28
N VAL A 314 16.84 19.21 -21.20
CA VAL A 314 17.13 17.82 -21.58
C VAL A 314 17.72 17.05 -20.40
N SER A 315 18.71 17.60 -19.71
CA SER A 315 19.32 17.00 -18.52
C SER A 315 18.30 16.72 -17.42
N TYR A 316 17.30 17.60 -17.27
CA TYR A 316 16.21 17.41 -16.33
C TYR A 316 15.40 16.14 -16.62
N TYR A 317 14.95 15.93 -17.87
CA TYR A 317 14.24 14.69 -18.25
C TYR A 317 15.07 13.43 -18.04
N VAL A 318 16.37 13.53 -18.32
CA VAL A 318 17.32 12.44 -18.09
C VAL A 318 17.41 12.12 -16.60
N ALA A 319 17.53 13.13 -15.75
CA ALA A 319 17.72 12.97 -14.31
C ALA A 319 16.43 12.51 -13.57
N THR A 320 15.29 13.15 -13.83
CA THR A 320 14.03 12.87 -13.11
C THR A 320 13.31 11.63 -13.59
N GLY A 321 13.51 11.25 -14.86
CA GLY A 321 12.73 10.21 -15.53
C GLY A 321 13.55 9.06 -16.06
N PHE A 322 14.35 9.30 -17.10
CA PHE A 322 15.00 8.21 -17.84
C PHE A 322 16.00 7.44 -16.98
N SER A 323 16.77 8.13 -16.14
CA SER A 323 17.67 7.49 -15.18
C SER A 323 16.88 6.60 -14.22
N LEU A 324 15.74 7.06 -13.69
CA LEU A 324 14.91 6.26 -12.81
C LEU A 324 14.40 4.98 -13.50
N THR A 325 13.84 5.10 -14.71
CA THR A 325 13.38 3.94 -15.49
C THR A 325 14.53 2.98 -15.76
N PHE A 326 15.66 3.49 -16.23
CA PHE A 326 16.86 2.71 -16.50
C PHE A 326 17.33 1.95 -15.26
N LEU A 327 17.42 2.64 -14.11
CA LEU A 327 17.88 2.06 -12.86
C LEU A 327 16.95 0.95 -12.35
N ILE A 328 15.64 1.15 -12.42
CA ILE A 328 14.67 0.12 -12.01
C ILE A 328 14.76 -1.11 -12.92
N VAL A 329 14.92 -0.91 -14.24
CA VAL A 329 15.02 -2.02 -15.19
C VAL A 329 16.31 -2.82 -14.99
N ASN A 330 17.43 -2.14 -14.70
CA ASN A 330 18.72 -2.80 -14.51
C ASN A 330 18.91 -3.37 -13.09
N ALA A 331 18.14 -2.89 -12.10
CA ALA A 331 18.02 -3.58 -10.82
C ALA A 331 17.27 -4.91 -11.02
N ARG A 332 17.88 -6.04 -10.63
CA ARG A 332 17.21 -7.36 -10.69
C ARG A 332 15.95 -7.34 -9.82
N LEU A 333 14.79 -7.17 -10.45
CA LEU A 333 13.52 -6.98 -9.75
C LEU A 333 12.92 -8.33 -9.32
N THR A 334 12.71 -8.51 -8.02
CA THR A 334 12.02 -9.70 -7.48
C THR A 334 10.50 -9.49 -7.40
N GLN A 335 9.74 -10.59 -7.34
CA GLN A 335 8.27 -10.52 -7.16
C GLN A 335 7.85 -9.79 -5.88
N ARG A 336 8.62 -9.95 -4.78
CA ARG A 336 8.34 -9.28 -3.51
C ARG A 336 8.49 -7.76 -3.63
N GLU A 337 9.50 -7.31 -4.36
CA GLU A 337 9.75 -5.89 -4.60
C GLU A 337 8.73 -5.29 -5.54
N ALA A 338 8.39 -5.97 -6.64
CA ALA A 338 7.31 -5.55 -7.52
C ALA A 338 5.98 -5.38 -6.75
N ASN A 339 5.67 -6.30 -5.82
CA ASN A 339 4.54 -6.18 -4.91
C ASN A 339 4.64 -4.98 -3.96
N LEU A 340 5.82 -4.78 -3.37
CA LEU A 340 6.04 -3.67 -2.44
C LEU A 340 5.84 -2.34 -3.15
N VAL A 341 6.41 -2.17 -4.35
CA VAL A 341 6.26 -0.95 -5.15
C VAL A 341 4.80 -0.73 -5.53
N ALA A 342 4.10 -1.77 -6.01
CA ALA A 342 2.67 -1.68 -6.29
C ALA A 342 1.84 -1.22 -5.07
N ASN A 343 2.17 -1.72 -3.88
CA ASN A 343 1.52 -1.30 -2.63
C ASN A 343 1.81 0.16 -2.29
N VAL A 344 3.08 0.59 -2.41
CA VAL A 344 3.49 1.97 -2.12
C VAL A 344 2.81 2.95 -3.07
N VAL A 345 2.82 2.64 -4.38
CA VAL A 345 2.16 3.40 -5.44
C VAL A 345 0.67 3.56 -5.13
N GLY A 346 -0.05 2.47 -4.86
CA GLY A 346 -1.48 2.55 -4.50
C GLY A 346 -1.76 3.30 -3.20
N LEU A 347 -1.02 3.03 -2.12
CA LEU A 347 -1.23 3.67 -0.82
C LEU A 347 -0.85 5.15 -0.80
N SER A 348 0.09 5.57 -1.66
CA SER A 348 0.43 6.98 -1.81
C SER A 348 -0.77 7.80 -2.34
N ALA A 349 -1.57 7.25 -3.26
CA ALA A 349 -2.79 7.91 -3.74
C ALA A 349 -3.82 8.08 -2.61
N VAL A 350 -3.99 7.07 -1.75
CA VAL A 350 -4.86 7.16 -0.57
C VAL A 350 -4.37 8.25 0.38
N SER A 351 -3.06 8.29 0.62
CA SER A 351 -2.42 9.27 1.51
C SER A 351 -2.68 10.69 1.04
N VAL A 352 -2.43 10.96 -0.25
CA VAL A 352 -2.65 12.26 -0.87
C VAL A 352 -4.13 12.66 -0.81
N CYS A 353 -5.05 11.72 -1.02
CA CYS A 353 -6.49 11.96 -0.88
C CYS A 353 -6.89 12.31 0.56
N LEU A 354 -6.36 11.60 1.56
CA LEU A 354 -6.68 11.87 2.97
C LEU A 354 -6.18 13.25 3.40
N ILE A 355 -5.00 13.66 2.93
CA ILE A 355 -4.47 15.02 3.13
C ILE A 355 -5.44 16.06 2.55
N GLY A 356 -5.90 15.85 1.31
CA GLY A 356 -6.87 16.75 0.66
C GLY A 356 -8.22 16.81 1.40
N LEU A 357 -8.73 15.68 1.89
CA LEU A 357 -9.96 15.62 2.69
C LEU A 357 -9.83 16.35 4.02
N LEU A 358 -8.70 16.20 4.71
CA LEU A 358 -8.44 16.88 5.97
C LEU A 358 -8.41 18.39 5.77
N GLN A 359 -7.78 18.86 4.70
CA GLN A 359 -7.72 20.28 4.40
C GLN A 359 -9.11 20.87 4.12
N ILE A 360 -9.94 20.19 3.31
CA ILE A 360 -11.34 20.61 3.12
C ILE A 360 -12.07 20.72 4.46
N GLY A 361 -11.82 19.76 5.37
CA GLY A 361 -12.39 19.81 6.72
C GLY A 361 -11.95 21.03 7.53
N LEU A 362 -10.67 21.41 7.44
CA LEU A 362 -10.12 22.59 8.11
C LEU A 362 -10.65 23.90 7.50
N ASP A 363 -10.67 24.01 6.17
CA ASP A 363 -11.16 25.19 5.46
C ASP A 363 -12.64 25.46 5.78
N ASN A 364 -13.45 24.39 5.87
CA ASN A 364 -14.84 24.46 6.31
C ASN A 364 -14.99 24.93 7.77
N GLN A 365 -14.10 24.51 8.68
CA GLN A 365 -14.12 24.96 10.09
C GLN A 365 -13.67 26.41 10.24
N LEU A 366 -12.78 26.88 9.36
CA LEU A 366 -12.28 28.25 9.32
C LEU A 366 -13.23 29.23 8.59
N GLY A 367 -14.39 28.75 8.13
CA GLY A 367 -15.41 29.60 7.49
C GLY A 367 -15.07 30.03 6.07
N VAL A 368 -14.19 29.31 5.36
CA VAL A 368 -13.91 29.57 3.94
C VAL A 368 -15.12 29.10 3.12
N HIS A 369 -15.95 30.04 2.66
CA HIS A 369 -17.23 29.77 2.00
C HIS A 369 -17.10 29.39 0.51
N ASP A 370 -16.38 28.31 0.21
CA ASP A 370 -16.35 27.73 -1.13
C ASP A 370 -16.76 26.25 -1.12
N ALA A 371 -17.26 25.75 -2.26
CA ALA A 371 -17.59 24.34 -2.41
C ALA A 371 -16.37 23.45 -2.12
N PRO A 372 -16.53 22.26 -1.49
CA PRO A 372 -15.42 21.41 -1.09
C PRO A 372 -14.62 20.93 -2.31
N ARG A 373 -13.51 21.61 -2.62
CA ARG A 373 -12.62 21.31 -3.74
C ARG A 373 -11.24 20.95 -3.21
N MET A 374 -10.72 19.79 -3.62
CA MET A 374 -9.32 19.46 -3.33
C MET A 374 -8.40 20.06 -4.38
N SER A 375 -7.50 20.95 -3.99
CA SER A 375 -6.46 21.52 -4.87
C SER A 375 -5.08 21.59 -4.23
N SER A 376 -4.99 21.48 -2.91
CA SER A 376 -3.90 22.04 -2.13
C SER A 376 -2.65 21.17 -1.98
N THR A 377 -2.78 19.84 -1.93
CA THR A 377 -1.63 18.95 -1.71
C THR A 377 -0.58 19.05 -2.83
N LEU A 378 -1.03 19.38 -4.05
CA LEU A 378 -0.17 19.58 -5.22
C LEU A 378 -0.37 20.97 -5.86
N GLY A 379 -1.07 21.88 -5.17
CA GLY A 379 -1.41 23.23 -5.64
C GLY A 379 -2.34 23.29 -6.86
N ASN A 380 -2.65 22.16 -7.51
CA ASN A 380 -3.49 22.10 -8.71
C ASN A 380 -4.45 20.87 -8.64
N PRO A 381 -5.77 21.08 -8.81
CA PRO A 381 -6.77 20.01 -8.73
C PRO A 381 -6.64 18.99 -9.88
N VAL A 382 -6.18 19.39 -11.08
CA VAL A 382 -5.95 18.48 -12.22
C VAL A 382 -4.77 17.57 -11.93
N LEU A 383 -3.70 18.14 -11.39
CA LEU A 383 -2.50 17.40 -10.99
C LEU A 383 -2.83 16.35 -9.91
N LEU A 384 -3.64 16.75 -8.92
CA LEU A 384 -4.14 15.86 -7.89
C LEU A 384 -5.01 14.74 -8.47
N ALA A 385 -5.96 15.07 -9.35
CA ALA A 385 -6.83 14.09 -9.98
C ALA A 385 -6.02 13.06 -10.78
N THR A 386 -5.05 13.52 -11.57
CA THR A 386 -4.14 12.66 -12.32
C THR A 386 -3.39 11.73 -11.38
N TYR A 387 -2.80 12.24 -10.29
CA TYR A 387 -2.09 11.40 -9.31
C TYR A 387 -2.98 10.28 -8.73
N LEU A 388 -4.21 10.61 -8.34
CA LEU A 388 -5.16 9.65 -7.78
C LEU A 388 -5.57 8.58 -8.80
N VAL A 389 -5.78 8.98 -10.06
CA VAL A 389 -6.13 8.06 -11.16
C VAL A 389 -5.00 7.07 -11.42
N LEU A 390 -3.72 7.50 -11.37
CA LEU A 390 -2.58 6.61 -11.57
C LEU A 390 -2.45 5.54 -10.47
N GLY A 391 -2.83 5.84 -9.23
CA GLY A 391 -2.73 4.89 -8.11
C GLY A 391 -3.88 3.87 -8.03
N LEU A 392 -5.06 4.20 -8.58
CA LEU A 392 -6.28 3.43 -8.39
C LEU A 392 -6.19 1.98 -8.93
N PRO A 393 -5.63 1.69 -10.12
CA PRO A 393 -5.47 0.31 -10.61
C PRO A 393 -4.63 -0.58 -9.71
N PHE A 394 -3.67 -0.02 -8.98
CA PHE A 394 -2.85 -0.76 -8.03
C PHE A 394 -3.66 -1.17 -6.80
N LEU A 395 -4.47 -0.25 -6.26
CA LEU A 395 -5.40 -0.55 -5.17
C LEU A 395 -6.38 -1.67 -5.56
N LEU A 396 -6.92 -1.62 -6.77
CA LEU A 396 -7.81 -2.66 -7.31
C LEU A 396 -7.07 -3.98 -7.52
N THR A 397 -5.81 -3.95 -7.95
CA THR A 397 -4.98 -5.16 -8.07
C THR A 397 -4.79 -5.84 -6.72
N GLN A 398 -4.49 -5.07 -5.68
CA GLN A 398 -4.35 -5.61 -4.32
C GLN A 398 -5.68 -6.13 -3.76
N LEU A 399 -6.79 -5.43 -4.03
CA LEU A 399 -8.13 -5.89 -3.70
C LEU A 399 -8.42 -7.27 -4.32
N LEU A 400 -8.10 -7.46 -5.59
CA LEU A 400 -8.36 -8.71 -6.32
C LEU A 400 -7.37 -9.82 -5.99
N HIS A 401 -6.20 -9.50 -5.45
CA HIS A 401 -5.24 -10.48 -4.95
C HIS A 401 -5.54 -10.94 -3.52
N SER A 402 -6.29 -10.13 -2.77
CA SER A 402 -6.53 -10.35 -1.36
C SER A 402 -7.26 -11.66 -1.08
N ARG A 403 -6.55 -12.58 -0.43
CA ARG A 403 -7.08 -13.91 -0.06
C ARG A 403 -7.99 -13.84 1.16
N SER A 404 -7.69 -12.94 2.09
CA SER A 404 -8.52 -12.73 3.28
C SER A 404 -9.59 -11.65 3.05
N ARG A 405 -10.78 -11.83 3.63
CA ARG A 405 -11.84 -10.82 3.60
C ARG A 405 -11.38 -9.50 4.22
N GLU A 406 -10.61 -9.57 5.29
CA GLU A 406 -10.10 -8.41 6.00
C GLU A 406 -9.06 -7.61 5.18
N GLN A 407 -8.24 -8.27 4.34
CA GLN A 407 -7.43 -7.55 3.36
C GLN A 407 -8.31 -6.93 2.29
N ARG A 408 -9.32 -7.65 1.79
CA ARG A 408 -10.27 -7.10 0.82
C ARG A 408 -10.95 -5.84 1.36
N ASP A 409 -11.48 -5.87 2.57
CA ASP A 409 -12.17 -4.73 3.19
C ASP A 409 -11.24 -3.50 3.30
N ILE A 410 -9.96 -3.69 3.64
CA ILE A 410 -8.96 -2.61 3.67
C ILE A 410 -8.77 -2.03 2.26
N TRP A 411 -8.56 -2.87 1.26
CA TRP A 411 -8.31 -2.40 -0.10
C TRP A 411 -9.55 -1.81 -0.77
N VAL A 412 -10.76 -2.29 -0.41
CA VAL A 412 -12.02 -1.62 -0.77
C VAL A 412 -12.02 -0.22 -0.19
N GLY A 413 -11.77 -0.06 1.12
CA GLY A 413 -11.71 1.25 1.76
C GLY A 413 -10.70 2.19 1.08
N CYS A 414 -9.49 1.70 0.83
CA CYS A 414 -8.46 2.46 0.10
C CYS A 414 -8.91 2.89 -1.30
N ALA A 415 -9.47 1.97 -2.09
CA ALA A 415 -9.94 2.25 -3.44
C ALA A 415 -11.12 3.24 -3.43
N THR A 416 -12.04 3.11 -2.48
CA THR A 416 -13.17 4.04 -2.30
C THR A 416 -12.70 5.43 -1.92
N ILE A 417 -11.74 5.56 -0.99
CA ILE A 417 -11.15 6.86 -0.62
C ILE A 417 -10.52 7.52 -1.85
N ALA A 418 -9.65 6.81 -2.58
CA ALA A 418 -9.01 7.35 -3.77
C ALA A 418 -10.03 7.76 -4.85
N LEU A 419 -11.08 6.96 -5.05
CA LEU A 419 -12.17 7.27 -5.97
C LEU A 419 -12.93 8.54 -5.58
N ILE A 420 -13.30 8.68 -4.30
CA ILE A 420 -13.94 9.89 -3.76
C ILE A 420 -13.04 11.11 -3.95
N GLY A 421 -11.73 10.96 -3.71
CA GLY A 421 -10.75 12.01 -3.96
C GLY A 421 -10.79 12.54 -5.38
N VAL A 422 -10.85 11.66 -6.39
CA VAL A 422 -10.96 12.07 -7.80
C VAL A 422 -12.22 12.91 -8.02
N PHE A 423 -13.37 12.49 -7.49
CA PHE A 423 -14.62 13.26 -7.61
C PHE A 423 -14.55 14.63 -6.95
N LEU A 424 -13.92 14.73 -5.78
CA LEU A 424 -13.76 15.99 -5.03
C LEU A 424 -12.72 16.95 -5.64
N THR A 425 -11.96 16.52 -6.65
CA THR A 425 -11.17 17.47 -7.46
C THR A 425 -12.05 18.30 -8.40
N HIS A 426 -13.26 17.84 -8.73
CA HIS A 426 -14.17 18.46 -9.70
C HIS A 426 -13.56 18.72 -11.09
N THR A 427 -12.55 17.95 -11.49
CA THR A 427 -11.89 18.12 -12.80
C THR A 427 -12.53 17.24 -13.86
N ARG A 428 -12.98 17.85 -14.98
CA ARG A 428 -13.56 17.11 -16.12
C ARG A 428 -12.58 16.06 -16.65
N MET A 429 -11.31 16.44 -16.76
CA MET A 429 -10.26 15.56 -17.27
C MET A 429 -9.84 14.45 -16.32
N GLY A 430 -9.86 14.70 -15.00
CA GLY A 430 -9.67 13.66 -14.00
C GLY A 430 -10.76 12.58 -14.09
N LEU A 431 -12.00 12.98 -14.34
CA LEU A 431 -13.12 12.05 -14.53
C LEU A 431 -13.01 11.24 -15.82
N VAL A 432 -12.66 11.86 -16.94
CA VAL A 432 -12.46 11.14 -18.22
C VAL A 432 -11.27 10.17 -18.10
N ALA A 433 -10.15 10.61 -17.52
CA ALA A 433 -9.01 9.75 -17.27
C ALA A 433 -9.36 8.57 -16.36
N LEU A 434 -10.15 8.80 -15.30
CA LEU A 434 -10.68 7.75 -14.42
C LEU A 434 -11.52 6.72 -15.17
N VAL A 435 -12.47 7.20 -16.00
CA VAL A 435 -13.36 6.36 -16.82
C VAL A 435 -12.56 5.43 -17.70
N VAL A 436 -11.60 5.98 -18.46
CA VAL A 436 -10.81 5.16 -19.39
C VAL A 436 -9.87 4.23 -18.64
N THR A 437 -9.21 4.71 -17.59
CA THR A 437 -8.31 3.88 -16.77
C THR A 437 -9.04 2.65 -16.21
N LEU A 438 -10.21 2.86 -15.60
CA LEU A 438 -11.00 1.77 -15.02
C LEU A 438 -11.55 0.84 -16.10
N SER A 439 -12.01 1.37 -17.23
CA SER A 439 -12.52 0.56 -18.34
C SER A 439 -11.44 -0.37 -18.90
N VAL A 440 -10.24 0.16 -19.16
CA VAL A 440 -9.08 -0.61 -19.63
C VAL A 440 -8.65 -1.64 -18.59
N PHE A 441 -8.60 -1.26 -17.31
CA PHE A 441 -8.22 -2.19 -16.24
C PHE A 441 -9.21 -3.37 -16.12
N LEU A 442 -10.51 -3.09 -16.16
CA LEU A 442 -11.55 -4.09 -15.97
C LEU A 442 -11.69 -5.05 -17.17
N TRP A 443 -11.38 -4.58 -18.39
CA TRP A 443 -11.42 -5.39 -19.61
C TRP A 443 -10.79 -6.77 -19.42
N LYS A 444 -9.53 -6.84 -18.98
CA LYS A 444 -8.80 -8.11 -18.85
C LYS A 444 -9.00 -8.81 -17.51
N THR A 445 -9.75 -8.22 -16.59
CA THR A 445 -9.83 -8.68 -15.21
C THR A 445 -11.10 -9.47 -14.93
N SER A 446 -12.27 -9.01 -15.42
CA SER A 446 -13.51 -9.81 -15.43
C SER A 446 -14.68 -9.11 -16.13
N HIS A 447 -15.31 -9.77 -17.11
CA HIS A 447 -16.46 -9.24 -17.87
C HIS A 447 -17.70 -8.92 -17.02
N ARG A 448 -17.90 -9.60 -15.87
CA ARG A 448 -19.06 -9.34 -14.98
C ARG A 448 -18.97 -8.00 -14.25
N TYR A 449 -17.76 -7.53 -13.94
CA TYR A 449 -17.56 -6.26 -13.22
C TYR A 449 -17.54 -5.06 -14.17
N ILE A 450 -17.28 -5.27 -15.47
CA ILE A 450 -17.38 -4.21 -16.49
C ILE A 450 -18.80 -3.64 -16.53
N GLY A 451 -19.84 -4.49 -16.51
CA GLY A 451 -21.23 -4.04 -16.52
C GLY A 451 -21.60 -3.24 -15.26
N ILE A 452 -21.20 -3.70 -14.08
CA ILE A 452 -21.50 -3.02 -12.81
C ILE A 452 -20.79 -1.67 -12.72
N CYS A 453 -19.49 -1.63 -13.08
CA CYS A 453 -18.73 -0.39 -13.07
C CYS A 453 -19.21 0.59 -14.16
N ALA A 454 -19.57 0.11 -15.35
CA ALA A 454 -20.15 0.95 -16.40
C ALA A 454 -21.49 1.56 -15.95
N VAL A 455 -22.36 0.79 -15.31
CA VAL A 455 -23.63 1.30 -14.76
C VAL A 455 -23.38 2.31 -13.63
N ALA A 456 -22.48 2.02 -12.70
CA ALA A 456 -22.14 2.95 -11.62
C ALA A 456 -21.54 4.27 -12.16
N LEU A 457 -20.68 4.17 -13.17
CA LEU A 457 -20.06 5.31 -13.82
C LEU A 457 -21.07 6.13 -14.63
N MET A 458 -21.99 5.47 -15.36
CA MET A 458 -23.11 6.10 -16.05
C MET A 458 -24.06 6.80 -15.07
N MET A 459 -24.31 6.20 -13.91
CA MET A 459 -25.13 6.80 -12.84
C MET A 459 -24.46 8.04 -12.28
N VAL A 460 -23.15 7.98 -11.98
CA VAL A 460 -22.40 9.15 -11.49
C VAL A 460 -22.29 10.24 -12.55
N MET A 461 -22.03 9.88 -13.80
CA MET A 461 -22.02 10.82 -14.92
C MET A 461 -23.40 11.45 -15.12
N GLY A 462 -24.47 10.67 -14.98
CA GLY A 462 -25.86 11.16 -15.00
C GLY A 462 -26.16 12.13 -13.86
N VAL A 463 -25.69 11.85 -12.64
CA VAL A 463 -25.83 12.77 -11.49
C VAL A 463 -25.04 14.07 -11.72
N MET A 464 -23.83 14.00 -12.28
CA MET A 464 -23.02 15.17 -12.60
C MET A 464 -23.63 16.03 -13.73
N LEU A 465 -24.27 15.39 -14.71
CA LEU A 465 -25.03 16.07 -15.77
C LEU A 465 -26.31 16.71 -15.21
N ALA A 466 -27.05 16.00 -14.35
CA ALA A 466 -28.28 16.48 -13.72
C ALA A 466 -28.03 17.65 -12.73
N GLY A 467 -26.92 17.62 -11.99
CA GLY A 467 -26.53 18.67 -11.06
C GLY A 467 -26.01 19.97 -11.69
N ARG A 468 -26.12 20.14 -13.02
CA ARG A 468 -25.59 21.28 -13.81
C ARG A 468 -24.07 21.53 -13.66
N GLN A 469 -23.31 20.64 -13.01
CA GLN A 469 -21.85 20.75 -12.86
C GLN A 469 -21.10 20.45 -14.17
N MET A 470 -21.71 19.66 -15.06
CA MET A 470 -21.25 19.43 -16.43
C MET A 470 -22.23 20.01 -17.45
N ARG A 471 -22.53 21.32 -17.42
CA ARG A 471 -23.02 21.97 -18.64
C ARG A 471 -21.88 21.98 -19.66
N LEU A 472 -21.90 21.04 -20.59
CA LEU A 472 -21.28 21.22 -21.90
C LEU A 472 -22.27 22.06 -22.70
N SER A 473 -22.30 23.38 -22.50
CA SER A 473 -23.05 24.20 -23.45
C SER A 473 -22.30 24.09 -24.79
N VAL A 474 -23.02 23.73 -25.85
CA VAL A 474 -22.46 23.74 -27.22
C VAL A 474 -21.67 25.02 -27.51
N PRO A 475 -22.10 26.22 -27.06
CA PRO A 475 -21.27 27.42 -27.15
C PRO A 475 -19.95 27.36 -26.37
N GLU A 476 -19.90 26.87 -25.13
CA GLU A 476 -18.63 26.74 -24.38
C GLU A 476 -17.67 25.76 -25.05
N VAL A 477 -18.17 24.65 -25.60
CA VAL A 477 -17.35 23.67 -26.32
C VAL A 477 -16.83 24.26 -27.62
N ALA A 478 -17.66 25.00 -28.36
CA ALA A 478 -17.26 25.68 -29.58
C ALA A 478 -16.24 26.79 -29.31
N VAL A 479 -16.40 27.56 -28.24
CA VAL A 479 -15.45 28.59 -27.80
C VAL A 479 -14.10 27.97 -27.40
N GLU A 480 -14.12 26.88 -26.62
CA GLU A 480 -12.90 26.16 -26.24
C GLU A 480 -12.21 25.50 -27.45
N ALA A 481 -12.97 24.93 -28.39
CA ALA A 481 -12.44 24.35 -29.62
C ALA A 481 -11.83 25.41 -30.56
N ALA A 482 -12.52 26.55 -30.75
CA ALA A 482 -12.03 27.67 -31.53
C ALA A 482 -10.75 28.26 -30.91
N ARG A 483 -10.73 28.43 -29.59
CA ARG A 483 -9.55 28.89 -28.83
C ARG A 483 -8.36 27.94 -28.94
N ARG A 484 -8.59 26.61 -28.88
CA ARG A 484 -7.53 25.61 -29.12
C ARG A 484 -7.02 25.65 -30.56
N GLY A 485 -7.91 25.92 -31.52
CA GLY A 485 -7.56 26.14 -32.92
C GLY A 485 -6.59 27.32 -33.11
N GLU A 486 -6.88 28.45 -32.49
CA GLU A 486 -6.05 29.66 -32.54
C GLU A 486 -4.65 29.45 -31.94
N ILE A 487 -4.55 28.75 -30.80
CA ILE A 487 -3.24 28.40 -30.21
C ILE A 487 -2.46 27.44 -31.12
N ALA A 488 -3.14 26.44 -31.70
CA ALA A 488 -2.50 25.50 -32.62
C ALA A 488 -1.99 26.23 -33.87
N GLU A 489 -2.75 27.18 -34.41
CA GLU A 489 -2.35 28.03 -35.54
C GLU A 489 -1.14 28.91 -35.20
N HIS A 490 -1.08 29.46 -33.98
CA HIS A 490 0.09 30.21 -33.51
C HIS A 490 1.35 29.34 -33.37
N VAL A 491 1.22 28.08 -32.92
CA VAL A 491 2.35 27.14 -32.87
C VAL A 491 2.79 26.71 -34.28
N LEU A 492 1.83 26.49 -35.19
CA LEU A 492 2.08 26.05 -36.56
C LEU A 492 2.64 27.15 -37.47
N SER A 493 2.45 28.42 -37.13
CA SER A 493 3.01 29.57 -37.86
C SER A 493 4.47 29.88 -37.50
N ALA A 494 5.09 29.11 -36.59
CA ALA A 494 6.51 29.22 -36.28
C ALA A 494 7.40 28.85 -37.49
N PRO A 495 8.63 29.41 -37.59
CA PRO A 495 9.58 29.05 -38.64
C PRO A 495 9.76 27.51 -38.75
N PRO A 496 9.90 26.94 -39.97
CA PRO A 496 9.94 25.48 -40.16
C PRO A 496 10.99 24.77 -39.31
N THR A 497 12.15 25.40 -39.11
CA THR A 497 13.24 24.89 -38.27
C THR A 497 12.84 24.84 -36.79
N GLN A 498 12.13 25.85 -36.30
CA GLN A 498 11.61 25.91 -34.92
C GLN A 498 10.45 24.95 -34.71
N LEU A 499 9.59 24.76 -35.71
CA LEU A 499 8.51 23.78 -35.66
C LEU A 499 9.05 22.34 -35.63
N LEU A 500 10.13 22.06 -36.37
CA LEU A 500 10.77 20.74 -36.45
C LEU A 500 11.60 20.42 -35.20
N LEU A 501 12.43 21.36 -34.72
CA LEU A 501 13.43 21.13 -33.67
C LEU A 501 13.04 21.68 -32.29
N GLY A 502 12.09 22.60 -32.22
CA GLY A 502 11.71 23.32 -31.00
C GLY A 502 12.59 24.54 -30.72
N VAL A 503 12.16 25.40 -29.79
CA VAL A 503 12.81 26.71 -29.54
C VAL A 503 13.72 26.70 -28.31
N GLY A 504 13.85 25.60 -27.58
CA GLY A 504 14.56 25.62 -26.30
C GLY A 504 13.79 26.43 -25.24
N SER A 505 14.15 26.28 -23.96
CA SER A 505 13.24 26.56 -22.85
C SER A 505 12.72 28.01 -22.79
N THR A 506 11.40 28.20 -22.93
CA THR A 506 10.74 29.47 -22.62
C THR A 506 10.47 29.62 -21.12
N ARG A 507 11.51 29.52 -20.27
CA ARG A 507 11.36 30.00 -18.88
C ARG A 507 11.63 31.50 -18.75
N ARG A 508 12.33 32.13 -19.71
CA ARG A 508 12.45 33.59 -19.86
C ARG A 508 12.78 34.00 -21.30
N LEU A 509 11.77 34.09 -22.17
CA LEU A 509 11.89 34.93 -23.37
C LEU A 509 10.79 35.98 -23.31
N ALA A 510 11.11 37.04 -22.58
CA ALA A 510 10.57 38.36 -22.85
C ALA A 510 11.14 38.80 -24.20
N MET A 511 10.36 38.70 -25.27
CA MET A 511 10.44 39.54 -26.49
C MET A 511 9.36 39.12 -27.51
N SER A 512 8.12 39.15 -27.04
CA SER A 512 6.92 39.52 -27.79
C SER A 512 5.81 39.53 -26.75
N PRO A 513 4.97 40.57 -26.64
CA PRO A 513 3.92 40.62 -25.64
C PRO A 513 2.81 39.66 -26.08
N ILE A 514 3.03 38.36 -25.89
CA ILE A 514 1.94 37.42 -25.75
C ILE A 514 1.21 37.87 -24.48
N PRO A 515 -0.07 38.29 -24.57
CA PRO A 515 -0.85 38.69 -23.42
C PRO A 515 -0.70 37.67 -22.28
N GLU A 516 -0.64 38.12 -21.03
CA GLU A 516 -0.41 37.27 -19.86
C GLU A 516 -1.47 36.14 -19.68
N GLN A 517 -2.59 36.25 -20.40
CA GLN A 517 -3.58 35.20 -20.58
C GLN A 517 -3.04 34.06 -21.49
N ASP A 518 -2.50 34.36 -22.67
CA ASP A 518 -1.99 33.40 -23.67
C ASP A 518 -0.77 32.60 -23.20
N ALA A 519 0.08 33.19 -22.35
CA ALA A 519 1.19 32.49 -21.69
C ALA A 519 0.72 31.43 -20.67
N ARG A 520 -0.43 31.67 -19.99
CA ARG A 520 -1.06 30.67 -19.11
C ARG A 520 -1.62 29.50 -19.91
N TRP A 521 -2.17 29.74 -21.09
CA TRP A 521 -2.83 28.72 -21.92
C TRP A 521 -1.86 27.79 -22.66
N ILE A 522 -0.69 28.24 -23.10
CA ILE A 522 0.31 27.32 -23.69
C ILE A 522 0.78 26.29 -22.65
N SER A 523 0.73 26.65 -21.36
CA SER A 523 0.95 25.73 -20.23
C SER A 523 -0.25 24.81 -19.90
N THR A 524 -1.32 24.81 -20.71
CA THR A 524 -2.49 23.94 -20.50
C THR A 524 -2.53 22.69 -21.38
N SER A 525 -1.74 22.57 -22.46
CA SER A 525 -1.65 21.32 -23.20
C SER A 525 -0.22 20.80 -23.21
N MET A 526 -0.03 19.57 -22.73
CA MET A 526 1.28 18.94 -22.73
C MET A 526 1.79 18.71 -24.15
N HIS A 527 0.91 18.33 -25.10
CA HIS A 527 1.31 18.09 -26.48
C HIS A 527 1.85 19.37 -27.14
N LEU A 528 1.14 20.49 -26.97
CA LEU A 528 1.58 21.78 -27.49
C LEU A 528 2.86 22.26 -26.80
N THR A 529 2.98 22.01 -25.49
CA THR A 529 4.21 22.34 -24.76
C THR A 529 5.41 21.53 -25.28
N LEU A 530 5.24 20.22 -25.52
CA LEU A 530 6.28 19.36 -26.08
C LEU A 530 6.68 19.77 -27.49
N ILE A 531 5.71 20.11 -28.36
CA ILE A 531 5.98 20.58 -29.72
C ILE A 531 6.73 21.91 -29.68
N ARG A 532 6.33 22.84 -28.80
CA ARG A 532 7.03 24.12 -28.65
C ARG A 532 8.48 23.94 -28.16
N GLN A 533 8.70 23.04 -27.20
CA GLN A 533 10.02 22.87 -26.58
C GLN A 533 10.98 22.02 -27.39
N ASN A 534 10.51 20.92 -27.96
CA ASN A 534 11.35 19.90 -28.62
C ASN A 534 10.98 19.69 -30.10
N GLY A 535 10.09 20.52 -30.65
CA GLY A 535 9.58 20.39 -32.00
C GLY A 535 8.62 19.21 -32.17
N ILE A 536 8.06 19.09 -33.37
CA ILE A 536 7.23 17.95 -33.76
C ILE A 536 8.03 16.64 -33.68
N VAL A 537 9.33 16.68 -34.00
CA VAL A 537 10.19 15.49 -33.95
C VAL A 537 10.39 15.04 -32.51
N GLY A 538 10.72 15.94 -31.58
CA GLY A 538 10.85 15.59 -30.16
C GLY A 538 9.53 15.12 -29.55
N TRP A 539 8.41 15.73 -29.90
CA TRP A 539 7.08 15.25 -29.52
C TRP A 539 6.80 13.83 -30.03
N ALA A 540 7.10 13.54 -31.31
CA ALA A 540 6.91 12.23 -31.90
C ALA A 540 7.80 11.16 -31.23
N LEU A 541 9.05 11.51 -30.93
CA LEU A 541 9.97 10.65 -30.19
C LEU A 541 9.49 10.38 -28.75
N MET A 542 8.95 11.39 -28.06
CA MET A 542 8.34 11.19 -26.74
C MET A 542 7.13 10.25 -26.81
N LEU A 543 6.25 10.43 -27.79
CA LEU A 543 5.13 9.51 -28.01
C LEU A 543 5.59 8.10 -28.39
N TRP A 544 6.69 7.97 -29.11
CA TRP A 544 7.29 6.68 -29.42
C TRP A 544 7.74 5.96 -28.14
N ILE A 545 8.34 6.65 -27.17
CA ILE A 545 8.72 6.06 -25.88
C ILE A 545 7.47 5.50 -25.16
N PHE A 546 6.42 6.30 -25.01
CA PHE A 546 5.18 5.86 -24.36
C PHE A 546 4.51 4.70 -25.09
N THR A 547 4.45 4.77 -26.42
CA THR A 547 3.85 3.72 -27.25
C THR A 547 4.66 2.42 -27.19
N ALA A 548 5.99 2.51 -27.23
CA ALA A 548 6.88 1.36 -27.08
C ALA A 548 6.71 0.70 -25.71
N ALA A 549 6.61 1.50 -24.63
CA ALA A 549 6.32 1.01 -23.29
C ALA A 549 4.95 0.30 -23.24
N LEU A 550 3.89 0.91 -23.77
CA LEU A 550 2.55 0.32 -23.81
C LEU A 550 2.51 -0.99 -24.61
N ILE A 551 3.14 -1.04 -25.79
CA ILE A 551 3.23 -2.26 -26.60
C ILE A 551 4.00 -3.36 -25.85
N ALA A 552 5.10 -3.01 -25.19
CA ALA A 552 5.87 -3.95 -24.39
C ALA A 552 5.06 -4.50 -23.22
N LEU A 553 4.35 -3.64 -22.49
CA LEU A 553 3.46 -4.02 -21.39
C LEU A 553 2.32 -4.94 -21.88
N TYR A 554 1.66 -4.58 -22.98
CA TYR A 554 0.58 -5.37 -23.58
C TYR A 554 1.05 -6.76 -24.03
N ARG A 555 2.18 -6.85 -24.74
CA ARG A 555 2.74 -8.13 -25.19
C ARG A 555 3.33 -8.94 -24.02
N GLY A 556 3.91 -8.25 -23.05
CA GLY A 556 4.53 -8.86 -21.86
C GLY A 556 3.50 -9.44 -20.88
N TYR A 557 2.32 -8.81 -20.77
CA TYR A 557 1.20 -9.26 -19.94
C TYR A 557 0.88 -10.75 -20.13
N GLY A 558 0.80 -11.22 -21.38
CA GLY A 558 0.49 -12.63 -21.69
C GLY A 558 1.60 -13.63 -21.33
N ARG A 559 2.83 -13.16 -21.10
CA ARG A 559 4.01 -14.00 -20.85
C ARG A 559 4.31 -14.21 -19.37
N ILE A 560 3.67 -13.43 -18.50
CA ILE A 560 3.88 -13.52 -17.06
C ILE A 560 3.04 -14.68 -16.49
N HIS A 561 3.73 -15.67 -15.94
CA HIS A 561 3.11 -16.87 -15.38
C HIS A 561 2.34 -16.58 -14.08
N ASP A 562 2.90 -15.72 -13.21
CA ASP A 562 2.25 -15.38 -11.95
C ASP A 562 1.02 -14.47 -12.19
N PRO A 563 -0.19 -14.89 -11.79
CA PRO A 563 -1.42 -14.15 -12.08
C PRO A 563 -1.53 -12.84 -11.30
N HIS A 564 -0.75 -12.63 -10.24
CA HIS A 564 -0.70 -11.37 -9.52
C HIS A 564 0.22 -10.37 -10.22
N MET A 565 1.44 -10.78 -10.57
CA MET A 565 2.39 -9.97 -11.33
C MET A 565 1.78 -9.53 -12.67
N ARG A 566 1.07 -10.44 -13.33
CA ARG A 566 0.35 -10.15 -14.57
C ARG A 566 -0.68 -9.02 -14.40
N ARG A 567 -1.41 -9.00 -13.27
CA ARG A 567 -2.35 -7.92 -12.96
C ARG A 567 -1.67 -6.59 -12.63
N ILE A 568 -0.51 -6.62 -11.97
CA ILE A 568 0.29 -5.41 -11.73
C ILE A 568 0.75 -4.79 -13.05
N VAL A 569 1.20 -5.59 -14.01
CA VAL A 569 1.56 -5.09 -15.35
C VAL A 569 0.35 -4.50 -16.07
N TRP A 570 -0.82 -5.12 -15.94
CA TRP A 570 -2.05 -4.56 -16.49
C TRP A 570 -2.48 -3.25 -15.81
N ALA A 571 -2.29 -3.14 -14.49
CA ALA A 571 -2.53 -1.92 -13.73
C ALA A 571 -1.64 -0.78 -14.21
N ILE A 572 -0.35 -1.06 -14.46
CA ILE A 572 0.59 -0.09 -15.04
C ILE A 572 0.10 0.33 -16.43
N PHE A 573 -0.23 -0.64 -17.30
CA PHE A 573 -0.75 -0.37 -18.64
C PHE A 573 -2.00 0.53 -18.61
N SER A 574 -3.00 0.20 -17.81
CA SER A 574 -4.23 0.99 -17.70
C SER A 574 -3.97 2.40 -17.16
N SER A 575 -3.06 2.53 -16.19
CA SER A 575 -2.70 3.83 -15.60
C SER A 575 -2.01 4.73 -16.63
N LEU A 576 -1.13 4.17 -17.47
CA LEU A 576 -0.46 4.91 -18.54
C LEU A 576 -1.42 5.36 -19.64
N VAL A 577 -2.42 4.54 -19.99
CA VAL A 577 -3.47 4.95 -20.94
C VAL A 577 -4.29 6.11 -20.37
N GLY A 578 -4.68 6.05 -19.10
CA GLY A 578 -5.33 7.16 -18.41
C GLY A 578 -4.47 8.42 -18.36
N PHE A 579 -3.17 8.26 -18.10
CA PHE A 579 -2.22 9.36 -18.10
C PHE A 579 -2.16 10.08 -19.45
N LEU A 580 -2.07 9.32 -20.56
CA LEU A 580 -2.05 9.89 -21.91
C LEU A 580 -3.28 10.74 -22.22
N ILE A 581 -4.45 10.36 -21.69
CA ILE A 581 -5.67 11.17 -21.83
C ILE A 581 -5.58 12.45 -21.02
N SER A 582 -5.03 12.38 -19.80
CA SER A 582 -4.81 13.57 -18.98
C SER A 582 -3.81 14.56 -19.59
N MET A 583 -2.96 14.15 -20.55
CA MET A 583 -2.03 15.05 -21.25
C MET A 583 -2.71 16.12 -22.11
N THR A 584 -4.00 15.96 -22.39
CA THR A 584 -4.77 16.93 -23.17
C THR A 584 -5.12 18.20 -22.38
N ASP A 585 -4.90 18.21 -21.06
CA ASP A 585 -5.23 19.34 -20.19
C ASP A 585 -4.29 19.45 -18.97
N ALA A 586 -3.86 20.67 -18.67
CA ALA A 586 -2.74 21.04 -17.82
C ALA A 586 -1.37 20.43 -18.20
N ASN A 587 -0.28 21.19 -18.04
CA ASN A 587 1.09 20.73 -18.27
C ASN A 587 1.62 19.81 -17.14
N VAL A 588 0.80 18.84 -16.74
CA VAL A 588 0.99 17.92 -15.61
C VAL A 588 2.26 17.09 -15.73
N PHE A 589 2.65 16.72 -16.94
CA PHE A 589 3.86 15.95 -17.20
C PHE A 589 5.15 16.69 -16.84
N PHE A 590 5.16 18.00 -16.67
CA PHE A 590 6.36 18.73 -16.26
C PHE A 590 6.50 18.82 -14.73
N ASN A 591 5.50 18.35 -13.99
CA ASN A 591 5.61 18.20 -12.56
C ASN A 591 6.54 17.04 -12.20
N VAL A 592 7.60 17.33 -11.45
CA VAL A 592 8.63 16.37 -11.01
C VAL A 592 8.00 15.10 -10.42
N THR A 593 7.01 15.27 -9.52
CA THR A 593 6.37 14.16 -8.81
C THR A 593 5.65 13.21 -9.76
N ILE A 594 4.92 13.75 -10.74
CA ILE A 594 4.24 12.91 -11.75
C ILE A 594 5.24 12.26 -12.68
N GLN A 595 6.31 12.95 -13.08
CA GLN A 595 7.36 12.34 -13.90
C GLN A 595 7.98 11.14 -13.19
N ILE A 596 8.41 11.31 -11.94
CA ILE A 596 8.97 10.23 -11.12
C ILE A 596 7.97 9.07 -11.04
N TYR A 597 6.69 9.36 -10.84
CA TYR A 597 5.65 8.34 -10.74
C TYR A 597 5.46 7.56 -12.05
N VAL A 598 5.30 8.26 -13.17
CA VAL A 598 5.08 7.68 -14.50
C VAL A 598 6.30 6.90 -14.97
N TRP A 599 7.49 7.47 -14.88
CA TRP A 599 8.74 6.81 -15.25
C TRP A 599 9.09 5.65 -14.33
N GLY A 600 8.77 5.77 -13.03
CA GLY A 600 8.87 4.68 -12.07
C GLY A 600 7.95 3.51 -12.43
N MET A 601 6.68 3.78 -12.79
CA MET A 601 5.74 2.75 -13.24
C MET A 601 6.20 2.06 -14.53
N ILE A 602 6.68 2.83 -15.52
CA ILE A 602 7.26 2.27 -16.75
C ILE A 602 8.45 1.38 -16.40
N GLY A 603 9.38 1.85 -15.57
CA GLY A 603 10.55 1.10 -15.14
C GLY A 603 10.19 -0.22 -14.45
N VAL A 604 9.25 -0.19 -13.50
CA VAL A 604 8.77 -1.40 -12.80
C VAL A 604 8.11 -2.36 -13.79
N GLY A 605 7.25 -1.85 -14.67
CA GLY A 605 6.53 -2.69 -15.62
C GLY A 605 7.45 -3.38 -16.62
N ILE A 606 8.42 -2.65 -17.17
CA ILE A 606 9.47 -3.21 -18.01
C ILE A 606 10.36 -4.17 -17.21
N GLY A 607 10.75 -3.82 -15.98
CA GLY A 607 11.53 -4.70 -15.10
C GLY A 607 10.83 -6.03 -14.80
N ILE A 608 9.52 -6.03 -14.55
CA ILE A 608 8.72 -7.27 -14.39
C ILE A 608 8.79 -8.11 -15.67
N ILE A 609 8.66 -7.49 -16.85
CA ILE A 609 8.70 -8.21 -18.12
C ILE A 609 10.09 -8.77 -18.41
N THR A 610 11.14 -8.01 -18.10
CA THR A 610 12.53 -8.42 -18.31
C THR A 610 12.93 -9.56 -17.37
N HIS A 611 12.61 -9.46 -16.08
CA HIS A 611 13.12 -10.37 -15.05
C HIS A 611 12.16 -11.50 -14.66
N LEU A 612 10.85 -11.29 -14.80
CA LEU A 612 9.82 -12.22 -14.29
C LEU A 612 8.99 -12.89 -15.39
N SER A 613 9.32 -12.69 -16.67
CA SER A 613 8.66 -13.38 -17.80
C SER A 613 9.16 -14.81 -18.05
N GLY A 614 10.24 -15.23 -17.38
CA GLY A 614 10.84 -16.56 -17.52
C GLY A 614 11.76 -16.72 -18.74
N ARG A 615 11.93 -15.70 -19.58
CA ARG A 615 12.99 -15.68 -20.61
C ARG A 615 14.29 -15.18 -20.01
N ARG A 616 15.43 -15.70 -20.49
CA ARG A 616 16.73 -15.11 -20.20
C ARG A 616 16.78 -13.73 -20.87
N PRO A 617 16.93 -12.64 -20.11
CA PRO A 617 16.98 -11.32 -20.70
C PRO A 617 18.27 -11.18 -21.52
N THR A 618 18.17 -10.56 -22.70
CA THR A 618 19.32 -10.17 -23.50
C THR A 618 19.88 -8.86 -22.97
N PHE A 619 21.19 -8.78 -22.76
CA PHE A 619 21.87 -7.59 -22.28
C PHE A 619 23.22 -7.43 -22.95
N HIS A 620 23.67 -6.19 -23.03
CA HIS A 620 25.05 -5.86 -23.33
C HIS A 620 25.73 -5.46 -22.01
N VAL A 621 26.90 -6.05 -21.74
CA VAL A 621 27.74 -5.63 -20.62
C VAL A 621 28.43 -4.34 -21.06
N VAL A 622 28.16 -3.25 -20.36
CA VAL A 622 28.73 -1.93 -20.69
C VAL A 622 30.01 -1.68 -19.90
N TRP A 623 30.07 -2.16 -18.65
CA TRP A 623 31.23 -1.95 -17.78
C TRP A 623 31.33 -3.05 -16.73
N ARG A 624 32.55 -3.49 -16.40
CA ARG A 624 32.84 -4.46 -15.33
C ARG A 624 33.71 -3.75 -14.29
N PHE A 625 33.29 -3.75 -13.01
CA PHE A 625 34.05 -3.17 -11.92
C PHE A 625 34.91 -4.26 -11.27
N GLY A 626 36.22 -4.30 -11.55
CA GLY A 626 37.17 -5.28 -10.99
C GLY A 626 38.10 -5.91 -12.05
N GLU A 627 39.32 -6.26 -11.62
CA GLU A 627 40.46 -6.60 -12.50
C GLU A 627 40.26 -7.80 -13.42
N HIS A 628 40.87 -7.71 -14.61
CA HIS A 628 41.21 -8.87 -15.43
C HIS A 628 42.13 -9.81 -14.63
N GLY A 629 41.62 -10.97 -14.24
CA GLY A 629 42.37 -12.04 -13.60
C GLY A 629 41.45 -13.22 -13.33
N ASP A 630 41.67 -14.28 -14.10
CA ASP A 630 40.98 -15.59 -14.19
C ASP A 630 39.69 -15.68 -15.03
#